data_AF-A0A936UBP0-F1
#
_entry.id   AF-A0A936UBP0-F1
#
_cell.length_a   1.000
_cell.length_b   1.000
_cell.length_c   1.000
_cell.angle_alpha   90.00
_cell.angle_beta   90.00
_cell.angle_gamma   90.00
#
_symmetry.space_group_name_H-M   'P 1'
#
loop_
_entity.id
_entity.type
_entity.pdbx_description
1 polymer ?
#
loop_
_entity_poly.entity_id
_entity_poly.type
_entity_poly.pdbx_seq_one_letter_code
_entity_poly.pdbx_strand_id
1 'polypeptide(L)'
;MKTAPLLTGLDVLLEDPSPLRGRRLGLVANPASVTSRFVPTARALLGAGLDVRVLFGPEHGLTGAVQDMLAVGDADTPSGRIPVVSLYGERFEDLSPRPEHLVALDAVVCDLPDVGSRYYTFIWTTALVMKACAARGLPVIVLDRPNPLGGFQVEGNLPEERLLSFVGLWPVPPRHGMTPGEIARYVNDEFAFGCDLTVVAMKVAGSRGAASRNRVGENPAWVLPSPNMPSRETALVYPGMCLLEGTNLSEARGTTHPFEIVGAPWLDAEVAADRANALGLPGVVFRPHVFRPTFHKFAGQDCGGVQLHVADEESFRPYETGLRLVKLLRDLDPSRFRWRTEAYEYRSDVPAVDLLAGTAIYRELVDAGESLDSWIATFPSDVARFAPVREKSLLYREGPPRIHVVGAHKSGKTTLASGLIRALAARGLSVGSVKHTRDEYETDAPGKDSQQHFSAGANPAVLLTGCRSGVHARHRGAPSLVGVIAREMPHVDVVVVEGFRDEPGPKVEVCRAATGRDPVAAGDGGVLAVLTDRETSHASSIPRLPLGDVEALVAIVVDALGLGGGE
;
A
#
# COMPACT_ATOMS: atom_id res chain seq x y z
N MET A 1 20.11 6.93 14.94
CA MET A 1 18.95 6.58 15.78
C MET A 1 18.21 5.44 15.10
N LYS A 2 17.79 4.39 15.82
CA LYS A 2 16.87 3.40 15.24
C LYS A 2 15.53 4.09 15.02
N THR A 3 14.97 3.99 13.82
CA THR A 3 13.61 4.44 13.54
C THR A 3 12.64 3.69 14.46
N ALA A 4 11.65 4.39 15.01
CA ALA A 4 10.62 3.75 15.84
C ALA A 4 9.89 2.67 15.02
N PRO A 5 9.45 1.55 15.62
CA PRO A 5 8.81 0.47 14.86
C PRO A 5 7.42 0.85 14.35
N LEU A 6 7.01 0.27 13.22
CA LEU A 6 5.63 0.32 12.75
C LEU A 6 4.78 -0.68 13.55
N LEU A 7 3.65 -0.22 14.07
CA LEU A 7 2.61 -1.00 14.73
C LEU A 7 1.53 -1.34 13.72
N THR A 8 1.20 -2.62 13.60
CA THR A 8 0.10 -3.09 12.74
C THR A 8 -1.25 -2.66 13.32
N GLY A 9 -2.33 -2.73 12.54
CA GLY A 9 -3.67 -2.47 13.06
C GLY A 9 -4.03 -3.36 14.26
N LEU A 10 -3.48 -4.58 14.31
CA LEU A 10 -3.60 -5.46 15.47
C LEU A 10 -2.87 -4.92 16.70
N ASP A 11 -1.61 -4.50 16.56
CA ASP A 11 -0.86 -3.94 17.68
C ASP A 11 -1.55 -2.67 18.21
N VAL A 12 -2.04 -1.81 17.31
CA VAL A 12 -2.79 -0.59 17.65
C VAL A 12 -4.09 -0.90 18.38
N LEU A 13 -4.87 -1.89 17.92
CA LEU A 13 -6.09 -2.32 18.61
C LEU A 13 -5.80 -2.84 20.03
N LEU A 14 -4.66 -3.51 20.23
CA LEU A 14 -4.30 -4.07 21.54
C LEU A 14 -3.83 -3.00 22.54
N GLU A 15 -3.42 -1.81 22.08
CA GLU A 15 -3.16 -0.68 22.96
C GLU A 15 -4.44 -0.17 23.63
N ASP A 16 -5.56 -0.16 22.89
CA ASP A 16 -6.89 0.16 23.42
C ASP A 16 -7.99 -0.73 22.82
N PRO A 17 -8.27 -1.90 23.44
CA PRO A 17 -9.30 -2.81 22.97
C PRO A 17 -10.73 -2.37 23.38
N SER A 18 -10.88 -1.23 24.06
CA SER A 18 -12.17 -0.79 24.61
C SER A 18 -13.31 -0.71 23.58
N PRO A 19 -13.10 -0.34 22.29
CA PRO A 19 -14.20 -0.27 21.31
C PRO A 19 -14.88 -1.62 21.02
N LEU A 20 -14.19 -2.74 21.29
CA LEU A 20 -14.68 -4.09 21.03
C LEU A 20 -15.10 -4.84 22.29
N ARG A 21 -14.93 -4.27 23.49
CA ARG A 21 -15.30 -4.95 24.74
C ARG A 21 -16.81 -5.19 24.81
N GLY A 22 -17.19 -6.40 25.22
CA GLY A 22 -18.59 -6.81 25.34
C GLY A 22 -19.27 -7.16 24.02
N ARG A 23 -18.60 -7.03 22.87
CA ARG A 23 -19.08 -7.49 21.56
C ARG A 23 -18.68 -8.95 21.32
N ARG A 24 -19.59 -9.72 20.72
CA ARG A 24 -19.35 -11.08 20.22
C ARG A 24 -18.72 -11.00 18.84
N LEU A 25 -17.47 -11.41 18.71
CA LEU A 25 -16.67 -11.18 17.50
C LEU A 25 -16.54 -12.44 16.65
N GLY A 26 -16.73 -12.30 15.35
CA GLY A 26 -16.13 -13.21 14.36
C GLY A 26 -14.72 -12.72 14.03
N LEU A 27 -13.77 -13.63 13.82
CA LEU A 27 -12.40 -13.27 13.44
C LEU A 27 -12.02 -13.97 12.14
N VAL A 28 -11.73 -13.20 11.08
CA VAL A 28 -11.07 -13.68 9.87
C VAL A 28 -9.56 -13.50 10.06
N ALA A 29 -8.81 -14.60 10.04
CA ALA A 29 -7.37 -14.57 10.25
C ALA A 29 -6.70 -15.74 9.53
N ASN A 30 -5.38 -15.64 9.38
CA ASN A 30 -4.50 -16.71 8.88
C ASN A 30 -3.29 -16.87 9.85
N PRO A 31 -2.36 -17.81 9.60
CA PRO A 31 -1.20 -18.01 10.50
C PRO A 31 -0.24 -16.81 10.58
N ALA A 32 -0.16 -16.02 9.50
CA ALA A 32 0.64 -14.80 9.49
C ALA A 32 -0.02 -13.64 10.25
N SER A 33 -1.25 -13.84 10.71
CA SER A 33 -1.98 -12.88 11.53
C SER A 33 -1.45 -12.96 12.96
N VAL A 34 -0.37 -12.23 13.19
CA VAL A 34 0.32 -12.16 14.48
C VAL A 34 0.61 -10.72 14.89
N THR A 35 0.77 -10.50 16.19
CA THR A 35 1.30 -9.27 16.77
C THR A 35 2.79 -9.10 16.45
N SER A 36 3.33 -7.91 16.72
CA SER A 36 4.78 -7.62 16.73
C SER A 36 5.63 -8.57 17.59
N ARG A 37 5.01 -9.34 18.50
CA ARG A 37 5.65 -10.36 19.35
C ARG A 37 5.36 -11.80 18.90
N PHE A 38 4.88 -12.00 17.68
CA PHE A 38 4.51 -13.29 17.11
C PHE A 38 3.41 -14.03 17.88
N VAL A 39 2.57 -13.31 18.62
CA VAL A 39 1.36 -13.88 19.23
C VAL A 39 0.25 -13.91 18.19
N PRO A 40 -0.35 -15.08 17.87
CA PRO A 40 -1.48 -15.17 16.94
C PRO A 40 -2.65 -14.28 17.34
N THR A 41 -3.30 -13.66 16.35
CA THR A 41 -4.40 -12.69 16.56
C THR A 41 -5.49 -13.23 17.47
N ALA A 42 -5.97 -14.45 17.22
CA ALA A 42 -7.00 -15.07 18.05
C ALA A 42 -6.58 -15.13 19.54
N ARG A 43 -5.33 -15.52 19.82
CA ARG A 43 -4.80 -15.57 21.18
C ARG A 43 -4.63 -14.17 21.77
N ALA A 44 -4.18 -13.21 20.97
CA ALA A 44 -3.98 -11.84 21.41
C ALA A 44 -5.30 -11.16 21.81
N LEU A 45 -6.36 -11.30 20.99
CA LEU A 45 -7.68 -10.75 21.28
C LEU A 45 -8.30 -11.38 22.53
N LEU A 46 -8.24 -12.71 22.67
CA LEU A 46 -8.71 -13.41 23.88
C LEU A 46 -7.93 -12.97 25.13
N GLY A 47 -6.60 -12.82 25.01
CA GLY A 47 -5.74 -12.33 26.10
C GLY A 47 -6.05 -10.89 26.51
N ALA A 48 -6.58 -10.07 25.60
CA ALA A 48 -7.06 -8.72 25.87
C ALA A 48 -8.48 -8.66 26.48
N GLY A 49 -9.11 -9.83 26.70
CA GLY A 49 -10.46 -9.94 27.26
C GLY A 49 -11.59 -9.73 26.26
N LEU A 50 -11.32 -9.87 24.95
CA LEU A 50 -12.33 -9.79 23.90
C LEU A 50 -13.01 -11.15 23.67
N ASP A 51 -14.29 -11.11 23.27
CA ASP A 51 -15.13 -12.30 23.14
C ASP A 51 -15.18 -12.81 21.68
N VAL A 52 -14.20 -13.62 21.30
CA VAL A 52 -14.13 -14.24 19.96
C VAL A 52 -14.95 -15.53 19.93
N ARG A 53 -15.99 -15.56 19.08
CA ARG A 53 -17.01 -16.63 19.02
C ARG A 53 -16.88 -17.57 17.83
N VAL A 54 -16.32 -17.09 16.72
CA VAL A 54 -16.13 -17.89 15.49
C VAL A 54 -14.83 -17.46 14.84
N LEU A 55 -14.05 -18.41 14.32
CA LEU A 55 -12.91 -18.13 13.47
C LEU A 55 -13.23 -18.48 12.01
N PHE A 56 -12.87 -17.61 11.10
CA PHE A 56 -12.99 -17.79 9.66
C PHE A 56 -11.60 -17.93 9.05
N GLY A 57 -11.31 -19.07 8.43
CA GLY A 57 -10.05 -19.31 7.74
C GLY A 57 -10.19 -19.00 6.24
N PRO A 58 -9.32 -18.18 5.63
CA PRO A 58 -9.30 -17.97 4.18
C PRO A 58 -8.68 -19.17 3.45
N GLU A 59 -8.26 -18.99 2.19
CA GLU A 59 -7.36 -19.90 1.49
C GLU A 59 -6.14 -20.27 2.37
N HIS A 60 -5.74 -21.55 2.37
CA HIS A 60 -4.75 -22.17 3.28
C HIS A 60 -5.15 -22.34 4.76
N GLY A 61 -6.30 -21.79 5.17
CA GLY A 61 -6.89 -22.00 6.49
C GLY A 61 -6.16 -21.29 7.65
N LEU A 62 -6.53 -21.65 8.88
CA LEU A 62 -5.99 -21.02 10.11
C LEU A 62 -4.61 -21.55 10.54
N THR A 63 -4.18 -22.70 10.01
CA THR A 63 -2.88 -23.34 10.32
C THR A 63 -1.84 -23.13 9.23
N GLY A 64 -2.26 -22.80 8.01
CA GLY A 64 -1.37 -22.63 6.85
C GLY A 64 -0.74 -23.91 6.35
N ALA A 65 -1.19 -25.08 6.84
CA ALA A 65 -0.64 -26.37 6.44
C ALA A 65 -1.20 -26.88 5.09
N VAL A 66 -2.26 -26.25 4.58
CA VAL A 66 -2.98 -26.68 3.37
C VAL A 66 -2.36 -26.01 2.13
N GLN A 67 -2.04 -26.80 1.10
CA GLN A 67 -1.50 -26.30 -0.18
C GLN A 67 -2.53 -25.44 -0.93
N ASP A 68 -2.09 -24.72 -1.97
CA ASP A 68 -2.96 -23.91 -2.84
C ASP A 68 -4.06 -24.75 -3.50
N MET A 69 -5.21 -24.12 -3.73
CA MET A 69 -6.35 -24.73 -4.43
C MET A 69 -6.96 -25.98 -3.74
N LEU A 70 -6.66 -26.24 -2.46
CA LEU A 70 -7.25 -27.33 -1.67
C LEU A 70 -8.23 -26.79 -0.61
N ALA A 71 -9.38 -27.44 -0.47
CA ALA A 71 -10.36 -27.13 0.56
C ALA A 71 -9.80 -27.38 1.97
N VAL A 72 -10.09 -26.47 2.91
CA VAL A 72 -9.74 -26.60 4.32
C VAL A 72 -10.90 -27.27 5.05
N GLY A 73 -10.67 -28.47 5.62
CA GLY A 73 -11.66 -29.15 6.46
C GLY A 73 -11.79 -28.50 7.85
N ASP A 74 -12.94 -28.72 8.51
CA ASP A 74 -13.16 -28.30 9.90
C ASP A 74 -12.22 -29.08 10.83
N ALA A 75 -11.07 -28.50 11.23
CA ALA A 75 -10.15 -29.14 12.16
C ALA A 75 -9.59 -28.18 13.22
N ASP A 76 -9.53 -28.75 14.43
CA ASP A 76 -9.20 -28.26 15.76
C ASP A 76 -8.24 -27.06 15.91
N THR A 77 -8.71 -26.06 16.65
CA THR A 77 -7.87 -24.99 17.20
C THR A 77 -7.21 -25.43 18.52
N PRO A 78 -6.01 -24.91 18.85
CA PRO A 78 -5.32 -25.18 20.12
C PRO A 78 -6.09 -24.77 21.40
N SER A 79 -7.24 -24.09 21.29
CA SER A 79 -8.08 -23.66 22.42
C SER A 79 -9.35 -24.52 22.61
N GLY A 80 -9.62 -25.48 21.71
CA GLY A 80 -10.65 -26.52 21.86
C GLY A 80 -12.10 -26.05 22.04
N ARG A 81 -12.40 -24.75 21.86
CA ARG A 81 -13.72 -24.18 22.21
C ARG A 81 -14.31 -23.18 21.22
N ILE A 82 -13.55 -22.70 20.24
CA ILE A 82 -14.06 -21.73 19.26
C ILE A 82 -14.29 -22.47 17.93
N PRO A 83 -15.51 -22.45 17.37
CA PRO A 83 -15.79 -23.04 16.07
C PRO A 83 -14.99 -22.35 14.96
N VAL A 84 -14.54 -23.15 14.01
CA VAL A 84 -13.82 -22.72 12.79
C VAL A 84 -14.73 -22.91 11.59
N VAL A 85 -14.71 -21.97 10.67
CA VAL A 85 -15.42 -22.02 9.39
C VAL A 85 -14.40 -21.75 8.28
N SER A 86 -14.31 -22.63 7.29
CA SER A 86 -13.53 -22.36 6.08
C SER A 86 -14.29 -21.39 5.17
N LEU A 87 -13.58 -20.37 4.67
CA LEU A 87 -13.98 -19.47 3.59
C LEU A 87 -13.25 -19.81 2.29
N TYR A 88 -12.85 -21.07 2.13
CA TYR A 88 -12.26 -21.60 0.91
C TYR A 88 -12.75 -23.04 0.72
N GLY A 89 -13.70 -23.21 -0.20
CA GLY A 89 -14.45 -24.45 -0.41
C GLY A 89 -14.53 -24.87 -1.88
N GLU A 90 -15.45 -25.77 -2.22
CA GLU A 90 -15.59 -26.31 -3.57
C GLU A 90 -16.34 -25.37 -4.53
N ARG A 91 -17.12 -24.43 -4.00
CA ARG A 91 -17.94 -23.49 -4.78
C ARG A 91 -17.61 -22.06 -4.42
N PHE A 92 -17.89 -21.15 -5.35
CA PHE A 92 -17.67 -19.71 -5.15
C PHE A 92 -18.44 -19.16 -3.94
N GLU A 93 -19.63 -19.68 -3.65
CA GLU A 93 -20.43 -19.28 -2.49
C GLU A 93 -19.75 -19.64 -1.15
N ASP A 94 -18.87 -20.64 -1.15
CA ASP A 94 -18.13 -21.07 0.04
C ASP A 94 -16.97 -20.10 0.39
N LEU A 95 -16.72 -19.09 -0.45
CA LEU A 95 -15.74 -18.01 -0.20
C LEU A 95 -16.26 -16.91 0.74
N SER A 96 -17.52 -17.01 1.18
CA SER A 96 -18.19 -16.02 2.02
C SER A 96 -18.82 -16.67 3.25
N PRO A 97 -18.85 -15.99 4.41
CA PRO A 97 -19.62 -16.46 5.56
C PRO A 97 -21.10 -16.61 5.19
N ARG A 98 -21.67 -17.76 5.52
CA ARG A 98 -23.11 -18.00 5.34
C ARG A 98 -23.91 -17.26 6.42
N PRO A 99 -25.20 -16.95 6.15
CA PRO A 99 -26.08 -16.29 7.11
C PRO A 99 -26.00 -16.82 8.54
N GLU A 100 -26.04 -18.14 8.70
CA GLU A 100 -26.02 -18.83 9.98
C GLU A 100 -24.72 -18.64 10.77
N HIS A 101 -23.60 -18.37 10.08
CA HIS A 101 -22.32 -18.11 10.74
C HIS A 101 -22.28 -16.75 11.43
N LEU A 102 -23.15 -15.82 11.02
CA LEU A 102 -23.13 -14.41 11.45
C LEU A 102 -24.19 -14.09 12.52
N VAL A 103 -25.20 -14.95 12.74
CA VAL A 103 -26.38 -14.65 13.58
C VAL A 103 -26.03 -14.26 15.02
N ALA A 104 -24.97 -14.86 15.59
CA ALA A 104 -24.60 -14.66 16.99
C ALA A 104 -23.52 -13.58 17.20
N LEU A 105 -23.15 -12.85 16.16
CA LEU A 105 -22.04 -11.89 16.18
C LEU A 105 -22.56 -10.45 16.25
N ASP A 106 -21.79 -9.59 16.91
CA ASP A 106 -22.00 -8.14 16.99
C ASP A 106 -21.04 -7.36 16.07
N ALA A 107 -19.94 -8.00 15.63
CA ALA A 107 -19.03 -7.50 14.61
C ALA A 107 -18.14 -8.62 14.05
N VAL A 108 -17.52 -8.38 12.89
CA VAL A 108 -16.46 -9.23 12.33
C VAL A 108 -15.15 -8.44 12.26
N VAL A 109 -14.07 -9.02 12.79
CA VAL A 109 -12.72 -8.49 12.69
C VAL A 109 -11.99 -9.23 11.57
N CYS A 110 -11.44 -8.50 10.60
CA CYS A 110 -10.63 -9.03 9.52
C CYS A 110 -9.18 -8.62 9.73
N ASP A 111 -8.31 -9.61 9.88
CA ASP A 111 -6.88 -9.41 10.06
C ASP A 111 -6.13 -10.37 9.14
N LEU A 112 -5.84 -9.93 7.92
CA LEU A 112 -5.20 -10.75 6.89
C LEU A 112 -4.00 -10.01 6.29
N PRO A 113 -2.76 -10.41 6.60
CA PRO A 113 -1.57 -9.95 5.89
C PRO A 113 -1.64 -10.36 4.41
N ASP A 114 -1.40 -9.42 3.50
CA ASP A 114 -1.43 -9.59 2.06
C ASP A 114 -0.04 -9.34 1.44
N VAL A 115 0.12 -9.58 0.14
CA VAL A 115 1.39 -9.43 -0.60
C VAL A 115 1.38 -8.27 -1.60
N GLY A 116 0.30 -7.50 -1.69
CA GLY A 116 0.21 -6.33 -2.56
C GLY A 116 -0.07 -6.64 -4.02
N SER A 117 -0.64 -7.81 -4.30
CA SER A 117 -0.93 -8.27 -5.65
C SER A 117 -2.41 -8.59 -5.87
N ARG A 118 -2.95 -8.20 -7.03
CA ARG A 118 -4.37 -8.38 -7.39
C ARG A 118 -4.87 -9.80 -7.19
N TYR A 119 -4.07 -10.80 -7.54
CA TYR A 119 -4.49 -12.20 -7.53
C TYR A 119 -4.05 -12.94 -6.26
N TYR A 120 -3.61 -12.22 -5.23
CA TYR A 120 -3.53 -12.77 -3.88
C TYR A 120 -4.88 -12.55 -3.19
N THR A 121 -5.56 -13.64 -2.83
CA THR A 121 -7.02 -13.65 -2.65
C THR A 121 -7.51 -13.15 -1.29
N PHE A 122 -6.62 -12.76 -0.37
CA PHE A 122 -7.00 -12.35 0.99
C PHE A 122 -7.71 -10.99 1.05
N ILE A 123 -7.33 -10.03 0.21
CA ILE A 123 -8.08 -8.78 0.04
C ILE A 123 -9.51 -9.03 -0.45
N TRP A 124 -9.69 -10.04 -1.31
CA TRP A 124 -11.00 -10.43 -1.85
C TRP A 124 -11.83 -11.21 -0.84
N THR A 125 -11.21 -12.06 -0.03
CA THR A 125 -11.86 -12.71 1.11
C THR A 125 -12.42 -11.65 2.07
N THR A 126 -11.64 -10.62 2.40
CA THR A 126 -12.10 -9.50 3.24
C THR A 126 -13.29 -8.78 2.60
N ALA A 127 -13.22 -8.48 1.30
CA ALA A 127 -14.31 -7.82 0.57
C ALA A 127 -15.60 -8.66 0.55
N LEU A 128 -15.51 -9.97 0.37
CA LEU A 128 -16.66 -10.89 0.40
C LEU A 128 -17.29 -10.96 1.79
N VAL A 129 -16.48 -11.02 2.86
CA VAL A 129 -16.94 -10.92 4.25
C VAL A 129 -17.68 -9.61 4.48
N MET A 130 -17.15 -8.49 3.98
CA MET A 130 -17.80 -7.17 4.07
C MET A 130 -19.18 -7.17 3.40
N LYS A 131 -19.32 -7.73 2.19
CA LYS A 131 -20.63 -7.83 1.52
C LYS A 131 -21.61 -8.68 2.32
N ALA A 132 -21.16 -9.81 2.87
CA ALA A 132 -22.00 -10.70 3.67
C ALA A 132 -22.48 -10.05 4.98
N CYS A 133 -21.63 -9.22 5.60
CA CYS A 133 -21.94 -8.46 6.82
C CYS A 133 -22.84 -7.26 6.55
N ALA A 134 -22.59 -6.51 5.48
CA ALA A 134 -23.39 -5.35 5.07
C ALA A 134 -24.87 -5.73 4.84
N ALA A 135 -25.13 -6.91 4.24
CA ALA A 135 -26.48 -7.44 4.05
C ALA A 135 -27.28 -7.67 5.36
N ARG A 136 -26.60 -7.58 6.53
CA ARG A 136 -27.18 -7.75 7.87
C ARG A 136 -27.00 -6.54 8.78
N GLY A 137 -26.38 -5.47 8.28
CA GLY A 137 -25.98 -4.33 9.11
C GLY A 137 -24.96 -4.72 10.20
N LEU A 138 -24.15 -5.75 9.96
CA LEU A 138 -23.11 -6.19 10.90
C LEU A 138 -21.83 -5.38 10.65
N PRO A 139 -21.27 -4.69 11.66
CA PRO A 139 -20.03 -3.93 11.52
C PRO A 139 -18.83 -4.82 11.19
N VAL A 140 -17.91 -4.32 10.36
CA VAL A 140 -16.64 -4.97 10.02
C VAL A 140 -15.47 -4.07 10.43
N ILE A 141 -14.49 -4.67 11.11
CA ILE A 141 -13.27 -4.01 11.57
C ILE A 141 -12.09 -4.64 10.83
N VAL A 142 -11.42 -3.88 9.96
CA VAL A 142 -10.19 -4.33 9.30
C VAL A 142 -8.98 -3.87 10.10
N LEU A 143 -8.15 -4.82 10.55
CA LEU A 143 -6.86 -4.54 11.18
C LEU A 143 -5.83 -4.40 10.07
N ASP A 144 -5.43 -3.15 9.78
CA ASP A 144 -4.64 -2.91 8.58
C ASP A 144 -3.21 -3.44 8.71
N ARG A 145 -2.64 -3.86 7.57
CA ARG A 145 -1.35 -4.56 7.46
C ARG A 145 -0.46 -3.86 6.42
N PRO A 146 0.88 -3.95 6.55
CA PRO A 146 1.79 -3.43 5.53
C PRO A 146 1.51 -4.04 4.15
N ASN A 147 1.67 -3.25 3.08
CA ASN A 147 1.80 -3.77 1.73
C ASN A 147 3.30 -3.96 1.43
N PRO A 148 3.82 -5.19 1.30
CA PRO A 148 5.26 -5.41 1.17
C PRO A 148 5.89 -4.86 -0.11
N LEU A 149 5.08 -4.52 -1.12
CA LEU A 149 5.50 -3.86 -2.36
C LEU A 149 5.51 -2.33 -2.26
N GLY A 150 5.22 -1.82 -1.07
CA GLY A 150 5.12 -0.40 -0.76
C GLY A 150 3.81 0.23 -1.20
N GLY A 151 3.67 1.51 -0.89
CA GLY A 151 2.46 2.28 -1.18
C GLY A 151 2.51 3.11 -2.45
N PHE A 152 3.65 3.24 -3.14
CA PHE A 152 3.82 4.25 -4.20
C PHE A 152 3.59 3.71 -5.60
N GLN A 153 4.20 2.58 -5.92
CA GLN A 153 4.20 2.05 -7.28
C GLN A 153 2.88 1.33 -7.55
N VAL A 154 2.28 1.68 -8.68
CA VAL A 154 1.10 1.04 -9.24
C VAL A 154 1.46 0.60 -10.66
N GLU A 155 1.19 -0.66 -11.00
CA GLU A 155 1.66 -1.26 -12.24
C GLU A 155 0.65 -2.24 -12.83
N GLY A 156 0.52 -2.19 -14.16
CA GLY A 156 -0.26 -3.11 -14.98
C GLY A 156 -1.62 -2.56 -15.40
N ASN A 157 -2.31 -3.35 -16.23
CA ASN A 157 -3.63 -3.02 -16.77
C ASN A 157 -4.76 -3.27 -15.76
N LEU A 158 -5.88 -2.58 -15.97
CA LEU A 158 -7.14 -2.93 -15.30
C LEU A 158 -7.76 -4.18 -15.95
N PRO A 159 -8.45 -5.03 -15.17
CA PRO A 159 -9.10 -6.21 -15.72
C PRO A 159 -10.39 -5.84 -16.48
N GLU A 160 -10.68 -6.59 -17.54
CA GLU A 160 -11.97 -6.56 -18.23
C GLU A 160 -13.07 -7.16 -17.34
N GLU A 161 -14.27 -6.59 -17.38
CA GLU A 161 -15.40 -6.99 -16.51
C GLU A 161 -15.73 -8.50 -16.63
N ARG A 162 -15.71 -9.05 -17.86
CA ARG A 162 -15.98 -10.48 -18.11
C ARG A 162 -14.94 -11.44 -17.50
N LEU A 163 -13.78 -10.92 -17.11
CA LEU A 163 -12.66 -11.68 -16.54
C LEU A 163 -12.51 -11.47 -15.04
N LEU A 164 -13.38 -10.68 -14.41
CA LEU A 164 -13.46 -10.61 -12.95
C LEU A 164 -13.75 -12.02 -12.39
N SER A 165 -12.99 -12.40 -11.37
CA SER A 165 -12.99 -13.74 -10.76
C SER A 165 -12.38 -13.68 -9.36
N PHE A 166 -12.25 -14.81 -8.64
CA PHE A 166 -11.71 -14.76 -7.28
C PHE A 166 -10.27 -14.20 -7.21
N VAL A 167 -9.48 -14.32 -8.27
CA VAL A 167 -8.13 -13.73 -8.41
C VAL A 167 -8.13 -12.27 -8.90
N GLY A 168 -9.28 -11.61 -8.86
CA GLY A 168 -9.44 -10.23 -9.28
C GLY A 168 -10.92 -9.85 -9.29
N LEU A 169 -11.55 -9.81 -8.12
CA LEU A 169 -13.01 -9.61 -8.02
C LEU A 169 -13.43 -8.18 -8.33
N TRP A 170 -12.56 -7.22 -8.06
CA TRP A 170 -12.78 -5.80 -8.35
C TRP A 170 -11.59 -5.22 -9.11
N PRO A 171 -11.83 -4.21 -9.96
CA PRO A 171 -10.82 -3.68 -10.87
C PRO A 171 -9.72 -2.91 -10.13
N VAL A 172 -8.60 -3.58 -9.92
CA VAL A 172 -7.33 -2.98 -9.49
C VAL A 172 -6.20 -3.43 -10.42
N PRO A 173 -5.10 -2.69 -10.54
CA PRO A 173 -3.91 -3.16 -11.25
C PRO A 173 -3.23 -4.34 -10.53
N PRO A 174 -2.49 -5.23 -11.24
CA PRO A 174 -1.73 -6.34 -10.67
C PRO A 174 -0.85 -5.97 -9.48
N ARG A 175 -0.16 -4.82 -9.54
CA ARG A 175 0.46 -4.16 -8.39
C ARG A 175 -0.35 -2.91 -8.08
N HIS A 176 -1.18 -2.98 -7.05
CA HIS A 176 -2.16 -1.92 -6.75
C HIS A 176 -1.59 -0.81 -5.84
N GLY A 177 -0.53 -1.10 -5.08
CA GLY A 177 0.13 -0.13 -4.21
C GLY A 177 -0.80 0.44 -3.13
N MET A 178 -1.63 -0.41 -2.53
CA MET A 178 -2.60 -0.08 -1.47
C MET A 178 -2.51 -1.11 -0.35
N THR A 179 -2.77 -0.74 0.90
CA THR A 179 -2.88 -1.70 2.02
C THR A 179 -4.21 -2.47 1.97
N PRO A 180 -4.35 -3.61 2.68
CA PRO A 180 -5.63 -4.32 2.75
C PRO A 180 -6.78 -3.44 3.26
N GLY A 181 -6.52 -2.55 4.22
CA GLY A 181 -7.49 -1.57 4.70
C GLY A 181 -7.87 -0.52 3.66
N GLU A 182 -6.93 -0.03 2.86
CA GLU A 182 -7.21 0.89 1.74
C GLU A 182 -8.02 0.18 0.64
N ILE A 183 -7.76 -1.10 0.35
CA ILE A 183 -8.58 -1.91 -0.59
C ILE A 183 -10.00 -2.10 -0.05
N ALA A 184 -10.16 -2.40 1.24
CA ALA A 184 -11.48 -2.51 1.88
C ALA A 184 -12.29 -1.22 1.73
N ARG A 185 -11.68 -0.05 1.98
CA ARG A 185 -12.32 1.26 1.75
C ARG A 185 -12.72 1.45 0.29
N TYR A 186 -11.80 1.17 -0.63
CA TYR A 186 -12.04 1.27 -2.07
C TYR A 186 -13.27 0.47 -2.49
N VAL A 187 -13.34 -0.82 -2.14
CA VAL A 187 -14.47 -1.65 -2.58
C VAL A 187 -15.78 -1.27 -1.90
N ASN A 188 -15.73 -0.82 -0.64
CA ASN A 188 -16.93 -0.38 0.09
C ASN A 188 -17.56 0.87 -0.53
N ASP A 189 -16.71 1.86 -0.87
CA ASP A 189 -17.16 3.16 -1.34
C ASP A 189 -17.49 3.13 -2.84
N GLU A 190 -16.61 2.57 -3.68
CA GLU A 190 -16.77 2.59 -5.14
C GLU A 190 -17.89 1.65 -5.62
N PHE A 191 -18.08 0.51 -4.95
CA PHE A 191 -19.10 -0.48 -5.31
C PHE A 191 -20.28 -0.50 -4.33
N ALA A 192 -20.40 0.54 -3.50
CA ALA A 192 -21.52 0.79 -2.61
C ALA A 192 -21.97 -0.44 -1.80
N PHE A 193 -21.01 -1.14 -1.18
CA PHE A 193 -21.35 -2.31 -0.36
C PHE A 193 -22.24 -1.94 0.83
N GLY A 194 -22.14 -0.70 1.32
CA GLY A 194 -22.90 -0.23 2.48
C GLY A 194 -22.48 -0.90 3.79
N CYS A 195 -21.25 -1.41 3.87
CA CYS A 195 -20.70 -1.97 5.09
C CYS A 195 -20.42 -0.84 6.10
N ASP A 196 -20.82 -1.04 7.36
CA ASP A 196 -20.30 -0.26 8.48
C ASP A 196 -18.85 -0.69 8.74
N LEU A 197 -17.93 -0.02 8.04
CA LEU A 197 -16.51 -0.37 7.97
C LEU A 197 -15.69 0.54 8.90
N THR A 198 -14.94 -0.08 9.81
CA THR A 198 -13.86 0.57 10.56
C THR A 198 -12.52 -0.01 10.11
N VAL A 199 -11.56 0.84 9.72
CA VAL A 199 -10.18 0.42 9.46
C VAL A 199 -9.30 0.90 10.60
N VAL A 200 -8.65 -0.02 11.31
CA VAL A 200 -7.66 0.30 12.33
C VAL A 200 -6.32 0.55 11.63
N ALA A 201 -6.00 1.83 11.43
CA ALA A 201 -4.79 2.29 10.75
C ALA A 201 -3.51 1.87 11.49
N MET A 202 -2.47 1.53 10.74
CA MET A 202 -1.13 1.33 11.28
C MET A 202 -0.57 2.66 11.83
N LYS A 203 0.26 2.57 12.87
CA LYS A 203 0.91 3.73 13.51
C LYS A 203 2.40 3.50 13.67
N VAL A 204 3.16 4.57 13.84
CA VAL A 204 4.54 4.46 14.36
C VAL A 204 4.45 4.40 15.88
N ALA A 205 5.23 3.55 16.54
CA ALA A 205 5.22 3.47 18.01
C ALA A 205 5.53 4.86 18.63
N GLY A 206 4.69 5.28 19.57
CA GLY A 206 4.75 6.62 20.17
C GLY A 206 4.09 7.74 19.35
N SER A 207 3.62 7.46 18.13
CA SER A 207 2.83 8.42 17.33
C SER A 207 1.33 8.29 17.62
N ARG A 208 0.59 9.40 17.57
CA ARG A 208 -0.87 9.38 17.73
C ARG A 208 -1.62 9.15 16.42
N GLY A 209 -1.12 9.70 15.32
CA GLY A 209 -1.68 9.57 13.99
C GLY A 209 -1.32 8.26 13.29
N ALA A 210 -1.95 8.04 12.13
CA ALA A 210 -1.56 6.96 11.23
C ALA A 210 -0.13 7.16 10.73
N ALA A 211 0.54 6.06 10.38
CA ALA A 211 1.86 6.11 9.76
C ALA A 211 1.84 6.90 8.44
N SER A 212 3.00 7.38 7.99
CA SER A 212 3.10 7.96 6.65
C SER A 212 3.12 6.86 5.58
N ARG A 213 2.78 7.22 4.34
CA ARG A 213 2.81 6.29 3.19
C ARG A 213 4.20 5.69 2.96
N ASN A 214 5.26 6.41 3.31
CA ASN A 214 6.65 5.92 3.26
C ASN A 214 6.87 4.67 4.11
N ARG A 215 6.03 4.47 5.12
CA ARG A 215 6.18 3.42 6.13
C ARG A 215 5.35 2.19 5.83
N VAL A 216 4.39 2.24 4.90
CA VAL A 216 3.44 1.13 4.67
C VAL A 216 4.09 -0.12 4.09
N GLY A 217 5.30 0.01 3.53
CA GLY A 217 6.12 -1.11 3.08
C GLY A 217 7.02 -1.72 4.16
N GLU A 218 7.12 -1.08 5.33
CA GLU A 218 7.93 -1.60 6.42
C GLU A 218 7.25 -2.81 7.07
N ASN A 219 7.79 -3.99 6.80
CA ASN A 219 7.39 -5.22 7.44
C ASN A 219 8.56 -5.74 8.28
N PRO A 220 8.63 -5.41 9.59
CA PRO A 220 9.78 -5.74 10.43
C PRO A 220 9.93 -7.25 10.71
N ALA A 221 8.90 -8.06 10.41
CA ALA A 221 8.92 -9.50 10.62
C ALA A 221 8.03 -10.22 9.61
N TRP A 222 8.63 -10.76 8.55
CA TRP A 222 7.91 -11.58 7.58
C TRP A 222 7.47 -12.89 8.22
N VAL A 223 6.16 -13.08 8.34
CA VAL A 223 5.55 -14.38 8.60
C VAL A 223 4.85 -14.78 7.32
N LEU A 224 5.26 -15.93 6.75
CA LEU A 224 4.75 -16.40 5.47
C LEU A 224 3.21 -16.49 5.49
N PRO A 225 2.51 -15.72 4.65
CA PRO A 225 1.04 -15.72 4.61
C PRO A 225 0.47 -16.97 3.93
N SER A 226 1.27 -17.66 3.11
CA SER A 226 0.95 -18.97 2.52
C SER A 226 2.22 -19.82 2.34
N PRO A 227 2.10 -21.16 2.15
CA PRO A 227 3.26 -22.06 2.08
C PRO A 227 4.31 -21.70 1.03
N ASN A 228 3.86 -21.24 -0.13
CA ASN A 228 4.73 -20.86 -1.26
C ASN A 228 4.96 -19.34 -1.33
N MET A 229 4.77 -18.63 -0.22
CA MET A 229 5.10 -17.21 -0.06
C MET A 229 6.11 -17.03 1.11
N PRO A 230 7.28 -17.69 1.06
CA PRO A 230 8.17 -17.86 2.20
C PRO A 230 8.89 -16.56 2.61
N SER A 231 9.02 -15.59 1.71
CA SER A 231 9.85 -14.39 1.90
C SER A 231 9.22 -13.14 1.29
N ARG A 232 9.72 -11.96 1.70
CA ARG A 232 9.35 -10.69 1.07
C ARG A 232 9.85 -10.62 -0.38
N GLU A 233 10.99 -11.24 -0.64
CA GLU A 233 11.60 -11.38 -1.96
C GLU A 233 10.68 -12.15 -2.92
N THR A 234 10.00 -13.19 -2.43
CA THR A 234 8.96 -13.88 -3.20
C THR A 234 7.79 -12.94 -3.50
N ALA A 235 7.33 -12.16 -2.52
CA ALA A 235 6.24 -11.19 -2.74
C ALA A 235 6.62 -10.14 -3.79
N LEU A 236 7.87 -9.64 -3.77
CA LEU A 236 8.39 -8.65 -4.73
C LEU A 236 8.23 -9.07 -6.19
N VAL A 237 8.46 -10.34 -6.52
CA VAL A 237 8.36 -10.86 -7.90
C VAL A 237 6.96 -11.40 -8.24
N TYR A 238 6.15 -11.70 -7.22
CA TYR A 238 4.84 -12.34 -7.37
C TYR A 238 3.87 -11.64 -8.36
N PRO A 239 3.79 -10.29 -8.45
CA PRO A 239 2.94 -9.61 -9.42
C PRO A 239 3.26 -9.89 -10.89
N GLY A 240 4.39 -10.51 -11.22
CA GLY A 240 4.63 -11.05 -12.57
C GLY A 240 4.74 -12.57 -12.58
N MET A 241 5.35 -13.15 -11.55
CA MET A 241 5.70 -14.57 -11.56
C MET A 241 4.50 -15.49 -11.32
N CYS A 242 3.41 -14.99 -10.72
CA CYS A 242 2.16 -15.75 -10.62
C CYS A 242 1.50 -16.01 -11.99
N LEU A 243 1.83 -15.24 -13.04
CA LEU A 243 1.37 -15.51 -14.41
C LEU A 243 1.74 -16.92 -14.90
N LEU A 244 2.79 -17.51 -14.34
CA LEU A 244 3.22 -18.87 -14.63
C LEU A 244 2.17 -19.92 -14.27
N GLU A 245 1.30 -19.65 -13.29
CA GLU A 245 0.17 -20.52 -12.97
C GLU A 245 -0.80 -20.68 -14.13
N GLY A 246 -0.86 -19.68 -15.03
CA GLY A 246 -1.59 -19.71 -16.28
C GLY A 246 -0.94 -20.56 -17.37
N THR A 247 0.18 -21.24 -17.09
CA THR A 247 0.98 -21.98 -18.07
C THR A 247 1.43 -23.34 -17.56
N ASN A 248 2.04 -24.14 -18.42
CA ASN A 248 2.77 -25.35 -18.04
C ASN A 248 4.22 -25.10 -17.61
N LEU A 249 4.73 -23.86 -17.59
CA LEU A 249 6.05 -23.56 -17.00
C LEU A 249 5.98 -23.70 -15.48
N SER A 250 7.06 -24.19 -14.87
CA SER A 250 7.16 -24.31 -13.42
C SER A 250 7.61 -22.98 -12.82
N GLU A 251 6.82 -22.49 -11.87
CA GLU A 251 7.15 -21.42 -10.92
C GLU A 251 7.93 -21.94 -9.70
N ALA A 252 8.55 -23.12 -9.82
CA ALA A 252 9.41 -23.71 -8.80
C ALA A 252 8.77 -23.96 -7.42
N ARG A 253 7.44 -24.07 -7.34
CA ARG A 253 6.77 -24.80 -6.24
C ARG A 253 7.38 -26.19 -6.15
N GLY A 254 7.66 -26.66 -4.93
CA GLY A 254 8.48 -27.86 -4.72
C GLY A 254 9.97 -27.62 -4.53
N THR A 255 10.41 -26.36 -4.49
CA THR A 255 11.77 -25.94 -4.14
C THR A 255 11.75 -24.98 -2.94
N THR A 256 12.90 -24.44 -2.54
CA THR A 256 13.00 -23.43 -1.46
C THR A 256 12.79 -21.99 -1.93
N HIS A 257 12.61 -21.76 -3.23
CA HIS A 257 12.47 -20.42 -3.84
C HIS A 257 11.33 -20.40 -4.88
N PRO A 258 10.08 -20.66 -4.47
CA PRO A 258 8.93 -20.55 -5.37
C PRO A 258 8.80 -19.12 -5.92
N PHE A 259 8.35 -19.00 -7.17
CA PHE A 259 8.19 -17.76 -7.94
C PHE A 259 9.46 -16.96 -8.25
N GLU A 260 10.50 -17.07 -7.43
CA GLU A 260 11.82 -16.50 -7.69
C GLU A 260 12.59 -17.27 -8.79
N ILE A 261 12.15 -18.50 -9.08
CA ILE A 261 12.70 -19.36 -10.12
C ILE A 261 11.59 -19.73 -11.11
N VAL A 262 11.94 -19.77 -12.40
CA VAL A 262 11.07 -20.28 -13.46
C VAL A 262 11.84 -21.21 -14.39
N GLY A 263 11.18 -22.26 -14.87
CA GLY A 263 11.76 -23.13 -15.90
C GLY A 263 10.89 -24.30 -16.30
N ALA A 264 11.46 -25.17 -17.12
CA ALA A 264 10.83 -26.40 -17.59
C ALA A 264 11.88 -27.43 -18.04
N PRO A 265 11.53 -28.73 -18.14
CA PRO A 265 12.50 -29.78 -18.50
C PRO A 265 13.12 -29.67 -19.89
N TRP A 266 12.54 -28.83 -20.75
CA TRP A 266 12.99 -28.66 -22.14
C TRP A 266 13.77 -27.38 -22.39
N LEU A 267 13.91 -26.52 -21.38
CA LEU A 267 14.61 -25.25 -21.52
C LEU A 267 16.09 -25.42 -21.18
N ASP A 268 16.95 -24.76 -21.95
CA ASP A 268 18.35 -24.58 -21.61
C ASP A 268 18.50 -23.35 -20.70
N ALA A 269 19.16 -23.54 -19.55
CA ALA A 269 19.26 -22.50 -18.52
C ALA A 269 20.14 -21.31 -18.95
N GLU A 270 21.23 -21.57 -19.66
CA GLU A 270 22.15 -20.53 -20.13
C GLU A 270 21.48 -19.70 -21.22
N VAL A 271 20.85 -20.36 -22.20
CA VAL A 271 20.10 -19.69 -23.26
C VAL A 271 18.96 -18.86 -22.67
N ALA A 272 18.21 -19.40 -21.71
CA ALA A 272 17.13 -18.67 -21.05
C ALA A 272 17.65 -17.41 -20.34
N ALA A 273 18.76 -17.51 -19.59
CA ALA A 273 19.35 -16.39 -18.86
C ALA A 273 19.91 -15.33 -19.81
N ASP A 274 20.68 -15.70 -20.82
CA ASP A 274 21.25 -14.77 -21.80
C ASP A 274 20.15 -13.99 -22.52
N ARG A 275 19.09 -14.68 -22.94
CA ARG A 275 17.97 -14.06 -23.65
C ARG A 275 17.16 -13.16 -22.72
N ALA A 276 16.95 -13.57 -21.47
CA ALA A 276 16.22 -12.75 -20.48
C ALA A 276 17.01 -11.49 -20.12
N ASN A 277 18.33 -11.58 -19.90
CA ASN A 277 19.18 -10.42 -19.64
C ASN A 277 19.26 -9.47 -20.86
N ALA A 278 19.21 -10.01 -22.09
CA ALA A 278 19.19 -9.21 -23.30
C ALA A 278 17.92 -8.35 -23.47
N LEU A 279 16.85 -8.61 -22.70
CA LEU A 279 15.67 -7.73 -22.66
C LEU A 279 15.96 -6.37 -22.01
N GLY A 280 17.03 -6.24 -21.22
CA GLY A 280 17.41 -4.97 -20.59
C GLY A 280 16.37 -4.44 -19.58
N LEU A 281 15.68 -5.33 -18.87
CA LEU A 281 14.63 -4.97 -17.94
C LEU A 281 15.19 -4.25 -16.69
N PRO A 282 14.55 -3.18 -16.23
CA PRO A 282 15.06 -2.40 -15.11
C PRO A 282 14.96 -3.16 -13.78
N GLY A 283 15.99 -3.02 -12.95
CA GLY A 283 15.98 -3.49 -11.57
C GLY A 283 16.10 -5.00 -11.36
N VAL A 284 16.30 -5.80 -12.41
CA VAL A 284 16.39 -7.27 -12.33
C VAL A 284 17.55 -7.85 -13.13
N VAL A 285 18.16 -8.91 -12.61
CA VAL A 285 19.15 -9.74 -13.29
C VAL A 285 18.68 -11.18 -13.29
N PHE A 286 18.86 -11.89 -14.41
CA PHE A 286 18.49 -13.29 -14.54
C PHE A 286 19.74 -14.17 -14.47
N ARG A 287 19.77 -15.11 -13.53
CA ARG A 287 20.86 -16.08 -13.38
C ARG A 287 20.43 -17.43 -13.96
N PRO A 288 21.24 -18.11 -14.79
CA PRO A 288 20.91 -19.46 -15.24
C PRO A 288 20.78 -20.39 -14.04
N HIS A 289 19.73 -21.21 -14.05
CA HIS A 289 19.49 -22.15 -12.96
C HIS A 289 18.83 -23.44 -13.46
N VAL A 290 19.30 -24.57 -12.91
CA VAL A 290 18.67 -25.88 -13.05
C VAL A 290 18.15 -26.30 -11.68
N PHE A 291 16.89 -26.71 -11.63
CA PHE A 291 16.22 -27.09 -10.39
C PHE A 291 15.33 -28.32 -10.61
N ARG A 292 15.03 -29.04 -9.53
CA ARG A 292 14.18 -30.24 -9.56
C ARG A 292 13.07 -30.11 -8.51
N PRO A 293 11.84 -29.75 -8.90
CA PRO A 293 10.71 -29.67 -7.99
C PRO A 293 10.45 -31.00 -7.28
N THR A 294 10.10 -30.96 -5.99
CA THR A 294 9.70 -32.14 -5.22
C THR A 294 8.20 -32.44 -5.30
N PHE A 295 7.39 -31.45 -5.64
CA PHE A 295 5.95 -31.55 -5.90
C PHE A 295 5.54 -30.54 -6.98
N HIS A 296 4.26 -30.51 -7.35
CA HIS A 296 3.70 -29.63 -8.40
C HIS A 296 4.27 -29.91 -9.82
N LYS A 297 4.27 -28.89 -10.69
CA LYS A 297 4.71 -29.00 -12.09
C LYS A 297 6.13 -29.56 -12.20
N PHE A 298 6.26 -30.62 -13.00
CA PHE A 298 7.52 -31.35 -13.24
C PHE A 298 8.19 -31.92 -12.00
N ALA A 299 7.41 -32.31 -10.98
CA ALA A 299 7.91 -33.03 -9.81
C ALA A 299 8.82 -34.19 -10.22
N GLY A 300 10.03 -34.21 -9.66
CA GLY A 300 11.03 -35.24 -9.93
C GLY A 300 11.72 -35.13 -11.30
N GLN A 301 11.57 -34.05 -12.06
CA GLN A 301 12.30 -33.81 -13.31
C GLN A 301 13.21 -32.59 -13.19
N ASP A 302 14.38 -32.64 -13.81
CA ASP A 302 15.29 -31.49 -13.89
C ASP A 302 14.70 -30.45 -14.86
N CYS A 303 14.60 -29.21 -14.42
CA CYS A 303 14.08 -28.07 -15.17
C CYS A 303 15.21 -27.06 -15.36
N GLY A 304 15.52 -26.71 -16.61
CA GLY A 304 16.36 -25.56 -16.92
C GLY A 304 15.54 -24.27 -16.96
N GLY A 305 16.16 -23.15 -16.61
CA GLY A 305 15.52 -21.84 -16.65
C GLY A 305 16.35 -20.78 -15.93
N VAL A 306 15.68 -19.88 -15.22
CA VAL A 306 16.31 -18.72 -14.59
C VAL A 306 15.86 -18.51 -13.15
N GLN A 307 16.77 -18.02 -12.31
CA GLN A 307 16.44 -17.36 -11.05
C GLN A 307 16.47 -15.84 -11.27
N LEU A 308 15.43 -15.16 -10.78
CA LEU A 308 15.34 -13.70 -10.78
C LEU A 308 16.05 -13.14 -9.55
N HIS A 309 16.90 -12.14 -9.76
CA HIS A 309 17.53 -11.37 -8.70
C HIS A 309 17.13 -9.90 -8.85
N VAL A 310 16.31 -9.39 -7.93
CA VAL A 310 15.95 -7.97 -7.90
C VAL A 310 17.14 -7.18 -7.36
N ALA A 311 17.77 -6.39 -8.22
CA ALA A 311 18.95 -5.58 -7.91
C ALA A 311 18.59 -4.16 -7.48
N ASP A 312 17.44 -3.65 -7.93
CA ASP A 312 16.91 -2.33 -7.54
C ASP A 312 15.37 -2.37 -7.53
N GLU A 313 14.80 -2.36 -6.33
CA GLU A 313 13.34 -2.40 -6.14
C GLU A 313 12.62 -1.14 -6.65
N GLU A 314 13.30 0.01 -6.73
CA GLU A 314 12.68 1.26 -7.16
C GLU A 314 12.38 1.24 -8.66
N SER A 315 13.33 0.78 -9.47
CA SER A 315 13.13 0.65 -10.92
C SER A 315 12.44 -0.65 -11.33
N PHE A 316 12.41 -1.68 -10.48
CA PHE A 316 11.82 -2.98 -10.79
C PHE A 316 10.31 -2.88 -11.10
N ARG A 317 9.91 -3.58 -12.18
CA ARG A 317 8.53 -3.67 -12.68
C ARG A 317 8.14 -5.15 -12.76
N PRO A 318 7.68 -5.77 -11.65
CA PRO A 318 7.44 -7.21 -11.60
C PRO A 318 6.45 -7.71 -12.63
N TYR A 319 5.33 -7.00 -12.86
CA TYR A 319 4.30 -7.48 -13.79
C TYR A 319 4.80 -7.46 -15.23
N GLU A 320 5.40 -6.35 -15.69
CA GLU A 320 6.03 -6.28 -17.01
C GLU A 320 7.12 -7.35 -17.17
N THR A 321 7.93 -7.55 -16.13
CA THR A 321 8.98 -8.59 -16.12
C THR A 321 8.39 -9.98 -16.33
N GLY A 322 7.33 -10.34 -15.60
CA GLY A 322 6.64 -11.62 -15.74
C GLY A 322 6.05 -11.82 -17.14
N LEU A 323 5.34 -10.81 -17.67
CA LEU A 323 4.73 -10.86 -19.00
C LEU A 323 5.77 -11.13 -20.10
N ARG A 324 6.90 -10.40 -20.06
CA ARG A 324 7.98 -10.55 -21.03
C ARG A 324 8.74 -11.85 -20.86
N LEU A 325 8.98 -12.29 -19.63
CA LEU A 325 9.68 -13.54 -19.34
C LEU A 325 8.87 -14.76 -19.80
N VAL A 326 7.57 -14.81 -19.50
CA VAL A 326 6.69 -15.90 -19.96
C VAL A 326 6.65 -15.97 -21.49
N LYS A 327 6.51 -14.82 -22.16
CA LYS A 327 6.58 -14.74 -23.63
C LYS A 327 7.92 -15.27 -24.16
N LEU A 328 9.03 -14.81 -23.58
CA LEU A 328 10.37 -15.22 -23.99
C LEU A 328 10.56 -16.73 -23.85
N LEU A 329 10.19 -17.31 -22.71
CA LEU A 329 10.34 -18.75 -22.46
C LEU A 329 9.44 -19.58 -23.38
N ARG A 330 8.25 -19.08 -23.71
CA ARG A 330 7.41 -19.64 -24.77
C ARG A 330 8.13 -19.60 -26.12
N ASP A 331 8.74 -18.48 -26.48
CA ASP A 331 9.39 -18.29 -27.78
C ASP A 331 10.66 -19.13 -27.96
N LEU A 332 11.29 -19.60 -26.87
CA LEU A 332 12.41 -20.55 -26.92
C LEU A 332 11.98 -21.95 -27.41
N ASP A 333 10.80 -22.43 -27.03
CA ASP A 333 10.21 -23.66 -27.58
C ASP A 333 8.67 -23.61 -27.57
N PRO A 334 8.06 -23.00 -28.61
CA PRO A 334 6.61 -22.88 -28.72
C PRO A 334 5.89 -24.22 -28.81
N SER A 335 6.58 -25.29 -29.25
CA SER A 335 5.98 -26.60 -29.47
C SER A 335 5.65 -27.34 -28.16
N ARG A 336 6.36 -27.00 -27.08
CA ARG A 336 6.18 -27.62 -25.76
C ARG A 336 5.44 -26.73 -24.76
N PHE A 337 5.43 -25.42 -24.99
CA PHE A 337 4.67 -24.47 -24.18
C PHE A 337 3.16 -24.68 -24.33
N ARG A 338 2.41 -24.56 -23.22
CA ARG A 338 0.95 -24.57 -23.22
C ARG A 338 0.39 -23.63 -22.17
N TRP A 339 -0.71 -22.96 -22.51
CA TRP A 339 -1.58 -22.31 -21.54
C TRP A 339 -2.33 -23.34 -20.70
N ARG A 340 -2.56 -23.03 -19.43
CA ARG A 340 -3.44 -23.80 -18.55
C ARG A 340 -4.89 -23.54 -18.95
N THR A 341 -5.59 -24.61 -19.32
CA THR A 341 -7.01 -24.58 -19.75
C THR A 341 -7.92 -25.34 -18.80
N GLU A 342 -7.32 -26.04 -17.84
CA GLU A 342 -7.97 -26.65 -16.69
C GLU A 342 -8.58 -25.58 -15.79
N ALA A 343 -9.56 -25.99 -14.98
CA ALA A 343 -10.21 -25.10 -14.04
C ALA A 343 -9.20 -24.37 -13.15
N TYR A 344 -9.43 -23.08 -12.97
CA TYR A 344 -8.64 -22.17 -12.15
C TYR A 344 -9.60 -21.26 -11.41
N GLU A 345 -9.56 -21.32 -10.08
CA GLU A 345 -10.30 -20.42 -9.18
C GLU A 345 -11.78 -20.32 -9.54
N TYR A 346 -12.44 -21.49 -9.59
CA TYR A 346 -13.87 -21.67 -9.90
C TYR A 346 -14.31 -21.32 -11.32
N ARG A 347 -13.37 -21.04 -12.23
CA ARG A 347 -13.62 -20.75 -13.65
C ARG A 347 -12.99 -21.82 -14.54
N SER A 348 -13.68 -22.19 -15.62
CA SER A 348 -13.20 -23.17 -16.61
C SER A 348 -13.57 -22.80 -18.05
N ASP A 349 -14.17 -21.63 -18.24
CA ASP A 349 -14.64 -21.09 -19.53
C ASP A 349 -13.58 -20.29 -20.28
N VAL A 350 -12.49 -19.91 -19.61
CA VAL A 350 -11.36 -19.17 -20.17
C VAL A 350 -10.04 -19.74 -19.66
N PRO A 351 -8.92 -19.62 -20.42
CA PRO A 351 -7.60 -19.97 -19.92
C PRO A 351 -7.24 -19.17 -18.66
N ALA A 352 -6.55 -19.81 -17.71
CA ALA A 352 -6.20 -19.20 -16.44
C ALA A 352 -5.37 -17.90 -16.59
N VAL A 353 -4.55 -17.81 -17.64
CA VAL A 353 -3.76 -16.61 -17.92
C VAL A 353 -4.63 -15.38 -18.24
N ASP A 354 -5.80 -15.57 -18.85
CA ASP A 354 -6.70 -14.45 -19.18
C ASP A 354 -7.29 -13.85 -17.89
N LEU A 355 -7.56 -14.69 -16.87
CA LEU A 355 -7.99 -14.24 -15.54
C LEU A 355 -6.86 -13.50 -14.81
N LEU A 356 -5.65 -14.06 -14.82
CA LEU A 356 -4.49 -13.48 -14.15
C LEU A 356 -4.05 -12.16 -14.78
N ALA A 357 -4.00 -12.07 -16.10
CA ALA A 357 -3.72 -10.83 -16.84
C ALA A 357 -4.90 -9.86 -16.80
N GLY A 358 -6.12 -10.36 -16.59
CA GLY A 358 -7.35 -9.57 -16.63
C GLY A 358 -7.74 -9.16 -18.06
N THR A 359 -7.15 -9.77 -19.08
CA THR A 359 -7.45 -9.53 -20.49
C THR A 359 -7.01 -10.75 -21.31
N ALA A 360 -7.67 -11.00 -22.43
CA ALA A 360 -7.21 -11.99 -23.41
C ALA A 360 -6.07 -11.45 -24.30
N ILE A 361 -5.88 -10.12 -24.35
CA ILE A 361 -4.90 -9.45 -25.24
C ILE A 361 -3.50 -10.02 -25.04
N TYR A 362 -3.09 -10.26 -23.80
CA TYR A 362 -1.76 -10.80 -23.52
C TYR A 362 -1.53 -12.15 -24.20
N ARG A 363 -2.45 -13.10 -23.99
CA ARG A 363 -2.37 -14.42 -24.59
C ARG A 363 -2.40 -14.35 -26.11
N GLU A 364 -3.30 -13.53 -26.67
CA GLU A 364 -3.45 -13.37 -28.12
C GLU A 364 -2.17 -12.83 -28.77
N LEU A 365 -1.52 -11.82 -28.17
CA LEU A 365 -0.23 -11.30 -28.64
C LEU A 365 0.89 -12.34 -28.56
N VAL A 366 0.95 -13.09 -27.45
CA VAL A 366 1.96 -14.15 -27.26
C VAL A 366 1.77 -15.28 -28.28
N ASP A 367 0.53 -15.71 -28.53
CA ASP A 367 0.20 -16.76 -29.50
C ASP A 367 0.53 -16.33 -30.94
N ALA A 368 0.26 -15.06 -31.28
CA ALA A 368 0.60 -14.46 -32.56
C ALA A 368 2.10 -14.17 -32.74
N GLY A 369 2.91 -14.29 -31.67
CA GLY A 369 4.33 -13.95 -31.69
C GLY A 369 4.60 -12.43 -31.76
N GLU A 370 3.59 -11.60 -31.52
CA GLU A 370 3.69 -10.14 -31.59
C GLU A 370 4.44 -9.54 -30.39
N SER A 371 4.92 -8.31 -30.55
CA SER A 371 5.54 -7.58 -29.45
C SER A 371 4.49 -7.16 -28.41
N LEU A 372 4.89 -7.16 -27.14
CA LEU A 372 4.08 -6.65 -26.03
C LEU A 372 4.22 -5.13 -25.84
N ASP A 373 5.18 -4.48 -26.52
CA ASP A 373 5.58 -3.09 -26.23
C ASP A 373 4.41 -2.12 -26.36
N SER A 374 3.64 -2.22 -27.44
CA SER A 374 2.49 -1.33 -27.68
C SER A 374 1.39 -1.51 -26.63
N TRP A 375 1.18 -2.74 -26.15
CA TRP A 375 0.19 -3.01 -25.11
C TRP A 375 0.68 -2.57 -23.73
N ILE A 376 1.93 -2.89 -23.35
CA ILE A 376 2.53 -2.45 -22.08
C ILE A 376 2.57 -0.91 -21.99
N ALA A 377 2.82 -0.21 -23.10
CA ALA A 377 2.77 1.24 -23.17
C ALA A 377 1.39 1.84 -22.81
N THR A 378 0.32 1.04 -22.77
CA THR A 378 -1.01 1.46 -22.34
C THR A 378 -1.21 1.44 -20.82
N PHE A 379 -0.39 0.70 -20.06
CA PHE A 379 -0.56 0.55 -18.60
C PHE A 379 -0.60 1.88 -17.84
N PRO A 380 0.21 2.92 -18.16
CA PRO A 380 0.10 4.22 -17.51
C PRO A 380 -1.29 4.85 -17.63
N SER A 381 -2.02 4.60 -18.73
CA SER A 381 -3.39 5.08 -18.91
C SER A 381 -4.37 4.35 -18.00
N ASP A 382 -4.20 3.04 -17.80
CA ASP A 382 -4.97 2.26 -16.82
C ASP A 382 -4.73 2.73 -15.39
N VAL A 383 -3.46 2.92 -15.02
CA VAL A 383 -3.08 3.46 -13.72
C VAL A 383 -3.68 4.86 -13.53
N ALA A 384 -3.67 5.71 -14.55
CA ALA A 384 -4.29 7.03 -14.50
C ALA A 384 -5.81 6.97 -14.33
N ARG A 385 -6.50 5.96 -14.92
CA ARG A 385 -7.94 5.71 -14.70
C ARG A 385 -8.24 5.27 -13.27
N PHE A 386 -7.35 4.47 -12.67
CA PHE A 386 -7.50 3.98 -11.30
C PHE A 386 -7.13 5.04 -10.23
N ALA A 387 -6.23 5.98 -10.55
CA ALA A 387 -5.68 6.93 -9.59
C ALA A 387 -6.73 7.72 -8.79
N PRO A 388 -7.82 8.27 -9.38
CA PRO A 388 -8.80 9.05 -8.63
C PRO A 388 -9.54 8.24 -7.56
N VAL A 389 -9.92 6.99 -7.86
CA VAL A 389 -10.64 6.12 -6.91
C VAL A 389 -9.69 5.59 -5.82
N ARG A 390 -8.43 5.31 -6.20
CA ARG A 390 -7.38 4.99 -5.24
C ARG A 390 -7.14 6.12 -4.26
N GLU A 391 -6.95 7.36 -4.73
CA GLU A 391 -6.64 8.52 -3.88
C GLU A 391 -7.69 8.75 -2.79
N LYS A 392 -8.99 8.63 -3.13
CA LYS A 392 -10.09 8.75 -2.17
C LYS A 392 -10.05 7.68 -1.06
N SER A 393 -9.47 6.53 -1.38
CA SER A 393 -9.42 5.35 -0.51
C SER A 393 -8.16 5.29 0.35
N LEU A 394 -7.15 6.13 0.06
CA LEU A 394 -5.89 6.12 0.79
C LEU A 394 -6.06 6.57 2.24
N LEU A 395 -5.43 5.81 3.14
CA LEU A 395 -5.41 6.07 4.57
C LEU A 395 -4.09 6.74 4.98
N TYR A 396 -3.00 6.41 4.29
CA TYR A 396 -1.66 6.87 4.59
C TYR A 396 -1.20 7.91 3.55
N ARG A 397 -0.82 9.10 4.03
CA ARG A 397 -0.42 10.25 3.19
C ARG A 397 1.06 10.22 2.83
N GLU A 398 1.40 10.77 1.67
CA GLU A 398 2.78 10.94 1.22
C GLU A 398 3.52 12.00 2.03
N GLY A 399 4.66 11.59 2.62
CA GLY A 399 5.47 12.44 3.49
C GLY A 399 4.84 12.70 4.87
N PRO A 400 5.52 13.47 5.73
CA PRO A 400 4.98 13.92 7.00
C PRO A 400 3.74 14.82 6.83
N PRO A 401 2.86 14.90 7.84
CA PRO A 401 1.72 15.80 7.82
C PRO A 401 2.18 17.25 7.65
N ARG A 402 1.37 18.05 6.95
CA ARG A 402 1.68 19.45 6.63
C ARG A 402 0.54 20.37 6.99
N ILE A 403 0.87 21.60 7.40
CA ILE A 403 -0.09 22.68 7.67
C ILE A 403 0.26 23.90 6.83
N HIS A 404 -0.71 24.40 6.06
CA HIS A 404 -0.52 25.56 5.19
C HIS A 404 -0.87 26.86 5.91
N VAL A 405 0.06 27.81 5.98
CA VAL A 405 -0.18 29.16 6.46
C VAL A 405 -0.49 30.07 5.26
N VAL A 406 -1.76 30.42 5.11
CA VAL A 406 -2.28 31.21 3.97
C VAL A 406 -2.75 32.59 4.41
N GLY A 407 -2.89 33.51 3.45
CA GLY A 407 -3.29 34.89 3.71
C GLY A 407 -2.73 35.88 2.69
N ALA A 408 -3.24 37.11 2.70
CA ALA A 408 -2.83 38.17 1.77
C ALA A 408 -1.33 38.54 1.91
N HIS A 409 -0.76 39.19 0.90
CA HIS A 409 0.58 39.76 1.02
C HIS A 409 0.60 40.77 2.20
N LYS A 410 1.67 40.74 3.02
CA LYS A 410 1.79 41.53 4.27
C LYS A 410 0.72 41.26 5.35
N SER A 411 -0.01 40.15 5.30
CA SER A 411 -0.96 39.79 6.38
C SER A 411 -0.30 39.26 7.66
N GLY A 412 1.03 39.07 7.69
CA GLY A 412 1.74 38.49 8.84
C GLY A 412 1.90 36.96 8.80
N LYS A 413 1.78 36.33 7.63
CA LYS A 413 2.00 34.88 7.45
C LYS A 413 3.33 34.40 8.03
N THR A 414 4.44 35.06 7.71
CA THR A 414 5.77 34.68 8.20
C THR A 414 5.85 34.73 9.72
N THR A 415 5.20 35.73 10.35
CA THR A 415 5.12 35.85 11.81
C THR A 415 4.36 34.67 12.41
N LEU A 416 3.22 34.30 11.82
CA LEU A 416 2.45 33.16 12.27
C LEU A 416 3.17 31.83 12.05
N ALA A 417 3.73 31.60 10.86
CA ALA A 417 4.48 30.39 10.53
C ALA A 417 5.66 30.20 11.50
N SER A 418 6.43 31.26 11.76
CA SER A 418 7.52 31.23 12.74
C SER A 418 7.03 30.97 14.16
N GLY A 419 5.87 31.55 14.54
CA GLY A 419 5.23 31.30 15.83
C GLY A 419 4.82 29.85 16.00
N LEU A 420 4.14 29.29 14.99
CA LEU A 420 3.68 27.91 14.95
C LEU A 420 4.84 26.92 14.99
N ILE A 421 5.91 27.15 14.21
CA ILE A 421 7.12 26.33 14.23
C ILE A 421 7.72 26.29 15.64
N ARG A 422 7.87 27.45 16.30
CA ARG A 422 8.41 27.52 17.67
C ARG A 422 7.53 26.77 18.67
N ALA A 423 6.22 26.94 18.59
CA ALA A 423 5.28 26.32 19.53
C ALA A 423 5.15 24.81 19.34
N LEU A 424 5.27 24.30 18.11
CA LEU A 424 5.34 22.87 17.81
C LEU A 424 6.69 22.27 18.27
N ALA A 425 7.82 22.95 17.98
CA ALA A 425 9.14 22.50 18.41
C ALA A 425 9.28 22.50 19.95
N ALA A 426 8.67 23.46 20.65
CA ALA A 426 8.63 23.49 22.12
C ALA A 426 7.88 22.28 22.73
N ARG A 427 7.04 21.61 21.94
CA ARG A 427 6.35 20.36 22.30
C ARG A 427 7.17 19.10 21.96
N GLY A 428 8.43 19.26 21.56
CA GLY A 428 9.34 18.15 21.24
C GLY A 428 9.21 17.61 19.81
N LEU A 429 8.37 18.21 18.96
CA LEU A 429 8.22 17.80 17.57
C LEU A 429 9.40 18.29 16.70
N SER A 430 9.89 17.44 15.82
CA SER A 430 10.75 17.81 14.70
C SER A 430 9.91 18.51 13.62
N VAL A 431 10.22 19.77 13.32
CA VAL A 431 9.40 20.60 12.41
C VAL A 431 10.18 20.98 11.16
N GLY A 432 9.69 20.54 10.00
CA GLY A 432 10.14 21.02 8.69
C GLY A 432 9.44 22.33 8.31
N SER A 433 10.01 23.10 7.40
CA SER A 433 9.34 24.28 6.85
C SER A 433 9.60 24.45 5.36
N VAL A 434 8.54 24.81 4.62
CA VAL A 434 8.62 25.12 3.19
C VAL A 434 8.04 26.50 2.98
N LYS A 435 8.74 27.36 2.23
CA LYS A 435 8.24 28.69 1.86
C LYS A 435 8.15 28.80 0.34
N HIS A 436 6.97 29.16 -0.14
CA HIS A 436 6.79 29.54 -1.54
C HIS A 436 7.23 30.99 -1.77
N THR A 437 8.13 31.20 -2.72
CA THR A 437 8.50 32.53 -3.21
C THR A 437 8.31 32.59 -4.72
N ARG A 438 7.90 33.76 -5.23
CA ARG A 438 7.74 34.00 -6.68
C ARG A 438 9.00 34.56 -7.31
N ASP A 439 9.88 35.14 -6.50
CA ASP A 439 11.12 35.74 -6.94
C ASP A 439 12.20 34.65 -7.01
N GLU A 440 12.96 34.62 -8.11
CA GLU A 440 14.19 33.83 -8.17
C GLU A 440 15.17 34.35 -7.12
N TYR A 441 15.87 33.44 -6.45
CA TYR A 441 16.84 33.76 -5.41
C TYR A 441 18.03 32.82 -5.49
N GLU A 442 19.23 33.33 -5.22
CA GLU A 442 20.40 32.50 -4.97
C GLU A 442 20.29 31.88 -3.57
N THR A 443 20.47 30.56 -3.49
CA THR A 443 20.40 29.82 -2.21
C THR A 443 21.73 29.85 -1.45
N ASP A 444 22.79 30.34 -2.08
CA ASP A 444 24.14 30.43 -1.52
C ASP A 444 24.73 31.83 -1.78
N ALA A 445 25.68 32.26 -0.95
CA ALA A 445 26.28 33.57 -1.09
C ALA A 445 27.18 33.65 -2.34
N PRO A 446 27.14 34.76 -3.10
CA PRO A 446 28.02 34.95 -4.26
C PRO A 446 29.50 34.71 -3.93
N GLY A 447 30.18 33.96 -4.78
CA GLY A 447 31.62 33.70 -4.68
C GLY A 447 32.02 32.58 -3.72
N LYS A 448 31.08 31.92 -3.03
CA LYS A 448 31.36 30.69 -2.27
C LYS A 448 31.64 29.50 -3.20
N ASP A 449 32.48 28.57 -2.76
CA ASP A 449 32.91 27.42 -3.57
C ASP A 449 31.74 26.59 -4.11
N SER A 450 30.70 26.37 -3.30
CA SER A 450 29.48 25.68 -3.71
C SER A 450 28.65 26.43 -4.75
N GLN A 451 28.59 27.76 -4.67
CA GLN A 451 27.97 28.61 -5.70
C GLN A 451 28.78 28.53 -7.01
N GLN A 452 30.12 28.49 -6.91
CA GLN A 452 30.98 28.30 -8.08
C GLN A 452 30.79 26.91 -8.71
N HIS A 453 30.71 25.84 -7.91
CA HIS A 453 30.44 24.48 -8.39
C HIS A 453 29.11 24.40 -9.14
N PHE A 454 28.05 24.98 -8.57
CA PHE A 454 26.72 24.99 -9.18
C PHE A 454 26.68 25.82 -10.47
N SER A 455 27.37 26.96 -10.48
CA SER A 455 27.52 27.81 -11.67
C SER A 455 28.34 27.13 -12.77
N ALA A 456 29.29 26.26 -12.39
CA ALA A 456 30.06 25.43 -13.31
C ALA A 456 29.28 24.21 -13.86
N GLY A 457 28.04 23.98 -13.39
CA GLY A 457 27.14 22.96 -13.92
C GLY A 457 26.88 21.78 -12.98
N ALA A 458 27.41 21.76 -11.76
CA ALA A 458 27.07 20.72 -10.78
C ALA A 458 25.58 20.77 -10.42
N ASN A 459 24.91 19.61 -10.41
CA ASN A 459 23.50 19.50 -10.04
C ASN A 459 23.17 18.12 -9.41
N PRO A 460 23.02 18.03 -8.07
CA PRO A 460 23.12 19.12 -7.11
C PRO A 460 24.56 19.49 -6.74
N ALA A 461 24.77 20.72 -6.28
CA ALA A 461 25.93 21.08 -5.47
C ALA A 461 25.57 20.93 -3.99
N VAL A 462 26.36 20.15 -3.24
CA VAL A 462 26.07 19.81 -1.83
C VAL A 462 27.17 20.36 -0.91
N LEU A 463 26.76 21.07 0.14
CA LEU A 463 27.63 21.50 1.23
C LEU A 463 27.46 20.59 2.43
N LEU A 464 28.57 20.27 3.11
CA LEU A 464 28.58 19.52 4.37
C LEU A 464 29.48 20.23 5.39
N THR A 465 28.95 20.51 6.58
CA THR A 465 29.73 21.06 7.70
C THR A 465 29.25 20.51 9.04
N GLY A 466 30.11 19.74 9.72
CA GLY A 466 29.73 19.05 10.96
C GLY A 466 28.47 18.21 10.79
N CYS A 467 27.40 18.58 11.51
CA CYS A 467 26.09 17.93 11.46
C CYS A 467 25.06 18.67 10.57
N ARG A 468 25.52 19.51 9.62
CA ARG A 468 24.64 20.27 8.72
C ARG A 468 24.99 19.98 7.27
N SER A 469 23.97 19.97 6.44
CA SER A 469 24.08 19.95 4.99
C SER A 469 23.31 21.10 4.37
N GLY A 470 23.71 21.50 3.16
CA GLY A 470 22.96 22.40 2.29
C GLY A 470 22.94 21.81 0.88
N VAL A 471 21.78 21.79 0.23
CA VAL A 471 21.62 21.23 -1.11
C VAL A 471 21.19 22.34 -2.05
N HIS A 472 21.94 22.52 -3.15
CA HIS A 472 21.59 23.41 -4.23
C HIS A 472 21.33 22.59 -5.51
N ALA A 473 20.08 22.56 -5.98
CA ALA A 473 19.66 21.71 -7.08
C ALA A 473 18.85 22.49 -8.13
N ARG A 474 19.04 22.16 -9.42
CA ARG A 474 18.15 22.53 -10.52
C ARG A 474 17.20 21.37 -10.80
N HIS A 475 15.93 21.69 -10.94
CA HIS A 475 14.91 20.74 -11.38
C HIS A 475 14.59 20.98 -12.86
N ARG A 476 14.32 19.91 -13.63
CA ARG A 476 13.93 20.00 -15.05
C ARG A 476 12.55 20.67 -15.26
N GLY A 477 11.78 20.86 -14.19
CA GLY A 477 10.51 21.58 -14.14
C GLY A 477 10.24 22.08 -12.72
N ALA A 478 9.11 22.77 -12.53
CA ALA A 478 8.71 23.24 -11.21
C ALA A 478 8.59 22.06 -10.22
N PRO A 479 9.32 22.05 -9.10
CA PRO A 479 9.26 20.95 -8.15
C PRO A 479 7.89 20.91 -7.46
N SER A 480 7.31 19.72 -7.30
CA SER A 480 6.08 19.55 -6.54
C SER A 480 6.36 19.70 -5.03
N LEU A 481 5.45 20.33 -4.30
CA LEU A 481 5.57 20.49 -2.85
C LEU A 481 5.74 19.13 -2.15
N VAL A 482 4.91 18.16 -2.52
CA VAL A 482 4.94 16.80 -1.97
C VAL A 482 6.28 16.12 -2.23
N GLY A 483 6.81 16.22 -3.46
CA GLY A 483 8.09 15.61 -3.83
C GLY A 483 9.27 16.23 -3.09
N VAL A 484 9.25 17.55 -2.85
CA VAL A 484 10.28 18.22 -2.05
C VAL A 484 10.19 17.78 -0.59
N ILE A 485 9.00 17.75 0.00
CA ILE A 485 8.80 17.32 1.40
C ILE A 485 9.26 15.87 1.58
N ALA A 486 8.85 14.97 0.69
CA ALA A 486 9.21 13.55 0.78
C ALA A 486 10.72 13.33 0.69
N ARG A 487 11.43 14.12 -0.13
CA ARG A 487 12.88 13.99 -0.34
C ARG A 487 13.71 14.67 0.74
N GLU A 488 13.39 15.92 1.07
CA GLU A 488 14.24 16.77 1.92
C GLU A 488 13.85 16.69 3.40
N MET A 489 12.61 16.29 3.70
CA MET A 489 12.06 16.30 5.07
C MET A 489 11.39 14.96 5.45
N PRO A 490 11.96 13.78 5.12
CA PRO A 490 11.28 12.50 5.34
C PRO A 490 11.09 12.11 6.82
N HIS A 491 11.81 12.77 7.73
CA HIS A 491 11.90 12.40 9.15
C HIS A 491 11.41 13.48 10.12
N VAL A 492 10.79 14.55 9.62
CA VAL A 492 10.13 15.53 10.51
C VAL A 492 8.75 15.01 10.90
N ASP A 493 8.26 15.41 12.08
CA ASP A 493 6.93 15.04 12.55
C ASP A 493 5.84 15.86 11.84
N VAL A 494 6.17 17.10 11.43
CA VAL A 494 5.23 18.01 10.73
C VAL A 494 5.99 19.02 9.87
N VAL A 495 5.39 19.42 8.74
CA VAL A 495 5.90 20.50 7.88
C VAL A 495 4.98 21.72 7.94
N VAL A 496 5.53 22.89 8.27
CA VAL A 496 4.83 24.17 8.16
C VAL A 496 5.09 24.78 6.78
N VAL A 497 4.04 24.93 5.98
CA VAL A 497 4.12 25.43 4.61
C VAL A 497 3.62 26.88 4.55
N GLU A 498 4.50 27.84 4.31
CA GLU A 498 4.10 29.23 4.06
C GLU A 498 3.81 29.43 2.57
N GLY A 499 2.53 29.63 2.21
CA GLY A 499 2.09 29.80 0.83
C GLY A 499 1.33 28.59 0.30
N PHE A 500 1.46 28.30 -1.00
CA PHE A 500 0.76 27.19 -1.68
C PHE A 500 -0.76 27.17 -1.38
N ARG A 501 -1.43 28.28 -1.66
CA ARG A 501 -2.87 28.45 -1.34
C ARG A 501 -3.74 27.39 -2.01
N ASP A 502 -3.41 27.05 -3.25
CA ASP A 502 -4.23 26.18 -4.09
C ASP A 502 -3.92 24.68 -3.85
N GLU A 503 -2.92 24.36 -3.02
CA GLU A 503 -2.62 22.98 -2.64
C GLU A 503 -3.72 22.41 -1.72
N PRO A 504 -4.14 21.15 -1.92
CA PRO A 504 -5.08 20.49 -1.03
C PRO A 504 -4.43 20.18 0.33
N GLY A 505 -5.24 20.25 1.38
CA GLY A 505 -4.82 19.92 2.74
C GLY A 505 -5.26 20.95 3.78
N PRO A 506 -4.94 20.68 5.06
CA PRO A 506 -5.31 21.55 6.17
C PRO A 506 -4.54 22.88 6.11
N LYS A 507 -5.26 23.96 6.39
CA LYS A 507 -4.76 25.34 6.28
C LYS A 507 -5.17 26.17 7.48
N VAL A 508 -4.36 27.18 7.79
CA VAL A 508 -4.69 28.25 8.73
C VAL A 508 -4.56 29.57 8.00
N GLU A 509 -5.59 30.41 8.10
CA GLU A 509 -5.64 31.67 7.37
C GLU A 509 -5.33 32.86 8.27
N VAL A 510 -4.51 33.78 7.80
CA VAL A 510 -4.28 35.08 8.45
C VAL A 510 -4.98 36.18 7.66
N CYS A 511 -5.98 36.81 8.30
CA CYS A 511 -6.75 37.91 7.75
C CYS A 511 -6.61 39.15 8.64
N ARG A 512 -6.09 40.26 8.10
CA ARG A 512 -5.95 41.53 8.84
C ARG A 512 -6.81 42.63 8.24
N ALA A 513 -7.40 43.48 9.07
CA ALA A 513 -8.10 44.70 8.68
C ALA A 513 -7.24 45.57 7.76
N ALA A 514 -5.96 45.72 8.10
CA ALA A 514 -4.99 46.52 7.33
C ALA A 514 -4.79 46.03 5.88
N THR A 515 -5.15 44.79 5.55
CA THR A 515 -5.06 44.27 4.18
C THR A 515 -6.31 44.54 3.35
N GLY A 516 -7.43 44.91 3.98
CA GLY A 516 -8.70 45.18 3.31
C GLY A 516 -9.31 43.97 2.57
N ARG A 517 -8.83 42.75 2.83
CA ARG A 517 -9.28 41.53 2.14
C ARG A 517 -10.02 40.60 3.09
N ASP A 518 -11.15 40.11 2.63
CA ASP A 518 -11.95 39.11 3.33
C ASP A 518 -11.28 37.73 3.34
N PRO A 519 -11.55 36.92 4.37
CA PRO A 519 -10.98 35.58 4.48
C PRO A 519 -11.49 34.67 3.36
N VAL A 520 -10.58 33.87 2.79
CA VAL A 520 -10.85 32.86 1.77
C VAL A 520 -11.55 31.62 2.36
N ALA A 521 -11.48 31.46 3.69
CA ALA A 521 -12.05 30.34 4.45
C ALA A 521 -13.52 30.00 4.15
N ALA A 522 -14.30 30.94 3.61
CA ALA A 522 -15.69 30.70 3.27
C ALA A 522 -15.90 29.73 2.08
N GLY A 523 -14.87 29.48 1.27
CA GLY A 523 -14.93 28.59 0.11
C GLY A 523 -13.96 27.42 0.13
N ASP A 524 -13.15 27.26 1.19
CA ASP A 524 -12.11 26.22 1.28
C ASP A 524 -12.33 25.37 2.55
N GLY A 525 -12.84 24.14 2.35
CA GLY A 525 -13.08 23.18 3.43
C GLY A 525 -11.82 22.68 4.14
N GLY A 526 -10.62 23.07 3.67
CA GLY A 526 -9.36 22.76 4.34
C GLY A 526 -8.96 23.77 5.42
N VAL A 527 -9.65 24.91 5.58
CA VAL A 527 -9.27 25.91 6.59
C VAL A 527 -9.73 25.50 7.99
N LEU A 528 -8.76 25.25 8.87
CA LEU A 528 -8.96 24.83 10.26
C LEU A 528 -9.22 25.99 11.21
N ALA A 529 -8.63 27.16 10.96
CA ALA A 529 -8.78 28.35 11.79
C ALA A 529 -8.45 29.63 11.01
N VAL A 530 -9.07 30.73 11.40
CA VAL A 530 -8.79 32.07 10.88
C VAL A 530 -8.25 32.96 12.01
N LEU A 531 -7.04 33.48 11.84
CA LEU A 531 -6.43 34.45 12.75
C LEU A 531 -6.70 35.86 12.24
N THR A 532 -7.33 36.69 13.08
CA THR A 532 -7.77 38.02 12.66
C THR A 532 -7.78 39.08 13.78
N ASP A 533 -7.72 40.35 13.38
CA ASP A 533 -7.82 41.55 14.21
C ASP A 533 -9.14 42.32 14.01
N ARG A 534 -10.09 41.73 13.26
CA ARG A 534 -11.39 42.33 12.98
C ARG A 534 -12.50 41.31 13.04
N GLU A 535 -13.73 41.81 13.17
CA GLU A 535 -14.91 41.01 12.89
C GLU A 535 -14.96 40.66 11.39
N THR A 536 -15.30 39.41 11.09
CA THR A 536 -15.51 38.91 9.72
C THR A 536 -16.96 38.46 9.56
N SER A 537 -17.56 38.78 8.42
CA SER A 537 -19.02 38.69 8.18
C SER A 537 -19.54 37.30 7.78
N HIS A 538 -18.68 36.27 7.69
CA HIS A 538 -19.04 34.99 7.08
C HIS A 538 -19.45 33.96 8.15
N ALA A 539 -20.64 33.35 8.00
CA ALA A 539 -21.13 32.32 8.89
C ALA A 539 -20.38 30.99 8.64
N SER A 540 -19.30 30.71 9.39
CA SER A 540 -18.65 29.40 9.32
C SER A 540 -18.40 28.83 10.71
N SER A 541 -18.44 27.50 10.78
CA SER A 541 -18.05 26.67 11.93
C SER A 541 -16.53 26.69 12.19
N ILE A 542 -15.77 27.52 11.48
CA ILE A 542 -14.30 27.58 11.55
C ILE A 542 -13.89 28.49 12.71
N PRO A 543 -13.10 28.00 13.68
CA PRO A 543 -12.58 28.80 14.79
C PRO A 543 -11.91 30.10 14.36
N ARG A 544 -12.23 31.19 15.09
CA ARG A 544 -11.62 32.52 14.90
C ARG A 544 -10.77 32.84 16.11
N LEU A 545 -9.48 33.08 15.87
CA LEU A 545 -8.52 33.34 16.92
C LEU A 545 -7.92 34.75 16.79
N PRO A 546 -7.60 35.42 17.90
CA PRO A 546 -6.79 36.63 17.86
C PRO A 546 -5.44 36.36 17.19
N LEU A 547 -4.88 37.34 16.47
CA LEU A 547 -3.59 37.20 15.76
C LEU A 547 -2.42 36.69 16.61
N GLY A 548 -2.45 36.90 17.93
CA GLY A 548 -1.41 36.47 18.87
C GLY A 548 -1.65 35.12 19.54
N ASP A 549 -2.82 34.51 19.36
CA ASP A 549 -3.21 33.28 20.07
C ASP A 549 -2.69 32.02 19.34
N VAL A 550 -1.37 31.91 19.32
CA VAL A 550 -0.67 30.78 18.69
C VAL A 550 -0.89 29.48 19.47
N GLU A 551 -1.09 29.54 20.79
CA GLU A 551 -1.31 28.35 21.61
C GLU A 551 -2.65 27.67 21.30
N ALA A 552 -3.74 28.44 21.19
CA ALA A 552 -5.03 27.89 20.74
C ALA A 552 -4.93 27.34 19.30
N LEU A 553 -4.18 28.02 18.42
CA LEU A 553 -3.93 27.53 17.07
C LEU A 553 -3.18 26.20 17.09
N VAL A 554 -2.15 26.06 17.92
CA VAL A 554 -1.35 24.84 18.02
C VAL A 554 -2.23 23.68 18.49
N ALA A 555 -3.13 23.88 19.45
CA ALA A 555 -4.06 22.84 19.87
C ALA A 555 -4.92 22.34 18.69
N ILE A 556 -5.48 23.25 17.88
CA ILE A 556 -6.26 22.91 16.69
C ILE A 556 -5.41 22.15 15.66
N VAL A 557 -4.19 22.63 15.39
CA VAL A 557 -3.28 22.01 14.41
C VAL A 557 -2.85 20.63 14.88
N VAL A 558 -2.51 20.49 16.16
CA VAL A 558 -2.08 19.24 16.78
C VAL A 558 -3.21 18.22 16.75
N ASP A 559 -4.44 18.63 17.03
CA ASP A 559 -5.60 17.76 16.94
C ASP A 559 -5.89 17.34 15.49
N ALA A 560 -6.00 18.31 14.58
CA ALA A 560 -6.33 18.07 13.17
C ALA A 560 -5.27 17.25 12.42
N LEU A 561 -4.01 17.34 12.82
CA LEU A 561 -2.91 16.55 12.25
C LEU A 561 -2.56 15.31 13.06
N GLY A 562 -3.21 15.07 14.20
CA GLY A 562 -2.93 13.92 15.06
C GLY A 562 -1.52 13.93 15.68
N LEU A 563 -1.00 15.10 16.04
CA LEU A 563 0.37 15.32 16.55
C LEU A 563 0.51 15.33 18.06
N GLY A 564 -0.56 15.09 18.84
CA GLY A 564 -0.48 15.25 20.30
C GLY A 564 0.41 14.19 20.96
N GLY A 565 0.93 14.45 22.17
CA GLY A 565 1.72 13.45 22.91
C GLY A 565 2.70 14.03 23.93
N GLY A 566 2.23 14.49 25.08
CA GLY A 566 3.08 14.95 26.19
C GLY A 566 2.31 15.55 27.36
N GLU A 567 1.72 14.70 28.20
CA GLU A 567 1.79 14.80 29.67
C GLU A 567 2.06 13.40 30.22
#